data_AF-A0A7G2J0J1-F1
#
_entry.id   AF-A0A7G2J0J1-F1
#
_cell.length_a   1.000
_cell.length_b   1.000
_cell.length_c   1.000
_cell.angle_alpha   90.00
_cell.angle_beta   90.00
_cell.angle_gamma   90.00
#
_symmetry.space_group_name_H-M   'P 1'
#
loop_
_entity.id
_entity.type
_entity.pdbx_description
1 polymer ?
#
loop_
_entity_poly.entity_id
_entity_poly.type
_entity_poly.pdbx_seq_one_letter_code
_entity_poly.pdbx_strand_id
1 'polypeptide(L)'
;MAFTNKVSGNGIISVGAGNVALLGDNTAFKGKINVESGAVATVSDQKNLGSAGLSVDGKLQLNSTSDWLFSHQISGSGILGVDTGNHAFSFKNSTATSGFTGDLALQNTTFNLQGTNTDALAKAGLIAGKGSEISLGTGTQSIGSLAFSGGTIEFGNITPGIHQTDKMVNVKDRLDLTGSGAVQVNPVGVVDAISQGIDTGLSLMEQEDANAEIKLVSTNSATVVTGDAGNLQLQDLNGNAITDAVQHDISQDGQVVAKGTYDYRLTSGQNHDGLYVGYGLTQIELQGQGQNALILNANGKSRGGCGIEFPPDRLRGSGARQPERPHSFTIWFE
;
A
#
# COMPACT_ATOMS: atom_id res chain seq x y z
N MET A 1 30.59 -2.51 -0.58
CA MET A 1 31.74 -3.25 -1.15
C MET A 1 31.29 -3.88 -2.46
N ALA A 2 32.18 -4.07 -3.45
CA ALA A 2 31.87 -4.81 -4.67
C ALA A 2 32.69 -6.10 -4.75
N PHE A 3 32.06 -7.20 -5.14
CA PHE A 3 32.67 -8.49 -5.40
C PHE A 3 32.47 -8.83 -6.88
N THR A 4 33.54 -8.69 -7.66
CA THR A 4 33.51 -8.80 -9.12
C THR A 4 34.08 -10.13 -9.62
N ASN A 5 34.48 -11.03 -8.72
CA ASN A 5 35.13 -12.29 -9.09
C ASN A 5 34.11 -13.27 -9.68
N LYS A 6 34.57 -14.06 -10.65
CA LYS A 6 33.86 -15.22 -11.17
C LYS A 6 33.92 -16.37 -10.16
N VAL A 7 32.77 -16.91 -9.80
CA VAL A 7 32.62 -18.08 -8.95
C VAL A 7 31.97 -19.19 -9.76
N SER A 8 32.36 -20.43 -9.48
CA SER A 8 31.82 -21.63 -10.12
C SER A 8 31.70 -22.78 -9.13
N GLY A 9 30.93 -23.80 -9.48
CA GLY A 9 30.71 -24.99 -8.63
C GLY A 9 29.50 -24.85 -7.72
N ASN A 10 29.44 -25.69 -6.68
CA ASN A 10 28.23 -25.91 -5.87
C ASN A 10 28.36 -25.42 -4.41
N GLY A 11 29.33 -24.55 -4.13
CA GLY A 11 29.62 -24.05 -2.77
C GLY A 11 28.58 -23.06 -2.24
N ILE A 12 28.92 -22.37 -1.14
CA ILE A 12 28.06 -21.35 -0.53
C ILE A 12 28.78 -20.00 -0.60
N ILE A 13 28.07 -18.98 -1.07
CA ILE A 13 28.44 -17.57 -0.91
C ILE A 13 27.53 -17.00 0.19
N SER A 14 28.11 -16.51 1.29
CA SER A 14 27.34 -15.84 2.34
C SER A 14 27.68 -14.36 2.40
N VAL A 15 26.65 -13.50 2.36
CA VAL A 15 26.73 -12.08 2.67
C VAL A 15 26.24 -11.90 4.10
N GLY A 16 27.17 -11.88 5.05
CA GLY A 16 26.87 -11.91 6.48
C GLY A 16 26.55 -10.56 7.12
N ALA A 17 27.05 -9.45 6.56
CA ALA A 17 26.77 -8.11 7.06
C ALA A 17 27.07 -7.03 6.02
N GLY A 18 26.41 -5.88 6.16
CA GLY A 18 26.64 -4.70 5.33
C GLY A 18 26.18 -4.88 3.88
N ASN A 19 26.66 -4.01 2.99
CA ASN A 19 26.20 -3.93 1.61
C ASN A 19 27.28 -4.45 0.64
N VAL A 20 26.97 -5.53 -0.07
CA VAL A 20 27.87 -6.18 -1.04
C VAL A 20 27.21 -6.27 -2.41
N ALA A 21 27.83 -5.65 -3.42
CA ALA A 21 27.42 -5.81 -4.81
C ALA A 21 28.10 -7.05 -5.42
N LEU A 22 27.33 -8.05 -5.83
CA LEU A 22 27.83 -9.24 -6.54
C LEU A 22 27.75 -8.96 -8.03
N LEU A 23 28.89 -8.66 -8.67
CA LEU A 23 28.95 -8.15 -10.05
C LEU A 23 29.70 -9.08 -11.01
N GLY A 24 30.27 -10.19 -10.51
CA GLY A 24 30.95 -11.18 -11.33
C GLY A 24 30.02 -11.95 -12.26
N ASP A 25 30.55 -12.50 -13.36
CA ASP A 25 29.85 -13.50 -14.17
C ASP A 25 29.94 -14.87 -13.49
N ASN A 26 28.84 -15.25 -12.83
CA ASN A 26 28.70 -16.48 -12.06
C ASN A 26 27.82 -17.51 -12.79
N THR A 27 27.68 -17.44 -14.12
CA THR A 27 26.89 -18.41 -14.92
C THR A 27 27.21 -19.88 -14.63
N ALA A 28 28.45 -20.19 -14.22
CA ALA A 28 28.89 -21.54 -13.86
C ALA A 28 28.68 -21.91 -12.37
N PHE A 29 28.12 -21.00 -11.56
CA PHE A 29 27.81 -21.23 -10.16
C PHE A 29 26.40 -21.84 -10.01
N LYS A 30 26.32 -22.94 -9.27
CA LYS A 30 25.09 -23.72 -9.02
C LYS A 30 24.88 -24.00 -7.54
N GLY A 31 25.61 -23.28 -6.69
CA GLY A 31 25.60 -23.44 -5.24
C GLY A 31 24.46 -22.70 -4.57
N LYS A 32 24.73 -22.15 -3.38
CA LYS A 32 23.77 -21.32 -2.65
C LYS A 32 24.33 -19.91 -2.42
N ILE A 33 23.43 -18.93 -2.47
CA ILE A 33 23.72 -17.56 -2.02
C ILE A 33 22.85 -17.30 -0.80
N ASN A 34 23.49 -17.02 0.32
CA ASN A 34 22.85 -16.65 1.58
C ASN A 34 23.02 -15.14 1.80
N VAL A 35 21.92 -14.45 2.07
CA VAL A 35 21.91 -13.06 2.50
C VAL A 35 21.35 -13.04 3.92
N GLU A 36 22.25 -12.89 4.89
CA GLU A 36 21.90 -12.97 6.31
C GLU A 36 21.13 -11.72 6.76
N SER A 37 20.44 -11.82 7.90
CA SER A 37 19.69 -10.70 8.46
C SER A 37 20.58 -9.47 8.68
N GLY A 38 20.09 -8.29 8.30
CA GLY A 38 20.84 -7.03 8.35
C GLY A 38 21.88 -6.84 7.22
N ALA A 39 22.06 -7.83 6.34
CA ALA A 39 22.91 -7.71 5.16
C ALA A 39 22.13 -7.34 3.90
N VAL A 40 22.81 -6.71 2.94
CA VAL A 40 22.28 -6.39 1.62
C VAL A 40 23.21 -6.94 0.54
N ALA A 41 22.69 -7.82 -0.32
CA ALA A 41 23.34 -8.24 -1.55
C ALA A 41 22.71 -7.50 -2.73
N THR A 42 23.52 -6.86 -3.58
CA THR A 42 23.03 -6.17 -4.79
C THR A 42 23.55 -6.86 -6.05
N VAL A 43 22.69 -7.11 -7.02
CA VAL A 43 23.05 -7.63 -8.35
C VAL A 43 22.45 -6.75 -9.42
N SER A 44 23.03 -6.77 -10.62
CA SER A 44 22.52 -6.00 -11.76
C SER A 44 22.31 -6.81 -13.03
N ASP A 45 22.66 -8.09 -13.02
CA ASP A 45 22.53 -9.00 -14.16
C ASP A 45 22.23 -10.41 -13.65
N GLN A 46 21.40 -11.17 -14.37
CA GLN A 46 21.07 -12.55 -14.00
C GLN A 46 22.32 -13.42 -13.84
N LYS A 47 23.37 -13.16 -14.64
CA LYS A 47 24.63 -13.90 -14.55
C LYS A 47 25.31 -13.76 -13.18
N ASN A 48 25.00 -12.70 -12.41
CA ASN A 48 25.59 -12.50 -11.09
C ASN A 48 25.14 -13.57 -10.08
N LEU A 49 23.96 -14.16 -10.28
CA LEU A 49 23.40 -15.20 -9.40
C LEU A 49 23.70 -16.62 -9.88
N GLY A 50 24.13 -16.78 -11.14
CA GLY A 50 24.26 -18.10 -11.76
C GLY A 50 22.93 -18.85 -11.73
N SER A 51 22.97 -20.12 -11.30
CA SER A 51 21.78 -20.94 -11.04
C SER A 51 21.61 -21.25 -9.55
N ALA A 52 22.08 -20.36 -8.67
CA ALA A 52 22.11 -20.62 -7.24
C ALA A 52 20.71 -20.75 -6.60
N GLY A 53 20.60 -21.57 -5.55
CA GLY A 53 19.50 -21.45 -4.60
C GLY A 53 19.72 -20.23 -3.69
N LEU A 54 18.67 -19.47 -3.41
CA LEU A 54 18.74 -18.21 -2.67
C LEU A 54 18.10 -18.36 -1.29
N SER A 55 18.85 -18.02 -0.24
CA SER A 55 18.34 -17.88 1.13
C SER A 55 18.45 -16.41 1.53
N VAL A 56 17.32 -15.73 1.71
CA VAL A 56 17.27 -14.28 1.90
C VAL A 56 16.53 -13.95 3.20
N ASP A 57 17.30 -13.72 4.26
CA ASP A 57 16.80 -13.21 5.55
C ASP A 57 17.13 -11.72 5.74
N GLY A 58 18.11 -11.21 4.99
CA GLY A 58 18.39 -9.77 4.81
C GLY A 58 17.68 -9.19 3.60
N LYS A 59 18.42 -8.53 2.70
CA LYS A 59 17.88 -7.98 1.44
C LYS A 59 18.69 -8.40 0.22
N LEU A 60 18.05 -9.06 -0.74
CA LEU A 60 18.57 -9.21 -2.09
C LEU A 60 17.98 -8.11 -2.98
N GLN A 61 18.81 -7.17 -3.43
CA GLN A 61 18.43 -6.07 -4.32
C GLN A 61 18.83 -6.40 -5.77
N LEU A 62 17.86 -6.37 -6.68
CA LEU A 62 18.06 -6.47 -8.12
C LEU A 62 17.97 -5.07 -8.73
N ASN A 63 19.01 -4.62 -9.41
CA ASN A 63 19.07 -3.32 -10.09
C ASN A 63 19.32 -3.54 -11.58
N SER A 64 18.27 -3.47 -12.38
CA SER A 64 18.29 -3.71 -13.82
C SER A 64 17.81 -2.45 -14.56
N THR A 65 18.13 -2.37 -15.85
CA THR A 65 17.53 -1.39 -16.78
C THR A 65 16.83 -2.11 -17.94
N SER A 66 16.38 -3.34 -17.68
CA SER A 66 15.71 -4.24 -18.62
C SER A 66 14.76 -5.14 -17.86
N ASP A 67 13.88 -5.81 -18.60
CA ASP A 67 12.99 -6.82 -18.04
C ASP A 67 13.78 -7.88 -17.25
N TRP A 68 13.23 -8.29 -16.11
CA TRP A 68 13.81 -9.32 -15.26
C TRP A 68 12.83 -10.46 -15.03
N LEU A 69 13.13 -11.61 -15.65
CA LEU A 69 12.47 -12.87 -15.36
C LEU A 69 13.19 -13.62 -14.24
N PHE A 70 12.65 -13.58 -13.03
CA PHE A 70 13.22 -14.25 -11.86
C PHE A 70 13.01 -15.77 -11.94
N SER A 71 14.11 -16.52 -12.02
CA SER A 71 14.09 -17.97 -12.28
C SER A 71 14.82 -18.81 -11.24
N HIS A 72 14.96 -18.29 -10.02
CA HIS A 72 15.73 -18.93 -8.95
C HIS A 72 14.81 -19.47 -7.86
N GLN A 73 15.24 -20.56 -7.22
CA GLN A 73 14.61 -20.98 -5.96
C GLN A 73 14.98 -19.98 -4.87
N ILE A 74 13.99 -19.48 -4.14
CA ILE A 74 14.18 -18.51 -3.06
C ILE A 74 13.42 -18.95 -1.81
N SER A 75 14.06 -18.77 -0.66
CA SER A 75 13.48 -18.94 0.66
C SER A 75 13.94 -17.84 1.63
N GLY A 76 13.26 -17.74 2.77
CA GLY A 76 13.58 -16.78 3.83
C GLY A 76 12.50 -15.71 3.98
N SER A 77 12.66 -14.89 5.02
CA SER A 77 11.68 -13.86 5.42
C SER A 77 12.15 -12.43 5.16
N GLY A 78 13.24 -12.28 4.41
CA GLY A 78 13.85 -10.98 4.10
C GLY A 78 13.15 -10.24 2.94
N ILE A 79 13.89 -9.36 2.28
CA ILE A 79 13.38 -8.51 1.20
C ILE A 79 14.00 -8.93 -0.13
N LEU A 80 13.15 -9.21 -1.13
CA LEU A 80 13.53 -9.19 -2.53
C LEU A 80 13.23 -7.78 -3.07
N GLY A 81 14.25 -6.94 -3.11
CA GLY A 81 14.14 -5.58 -3.66
C GLY A 81 14.36 -5.60 -5.16
N VAL A 82 13.54 -4.87 -5.92
CA VAL A 82 13.59 -4.84 -7.37
C VAL A 82 13.47 -3.41 -7.87
N ASP A 83 14.47 -2.96 -8.61
CA ASP A 83 14.43 -1.76 -9.44
C ASP A 83 14.86 -2.15 -10.86
N THR A 84 13.94 -2.05 -11.82
CA THR A 84 14.19 -2.40 -13.22
C THR A 84 14.25 -1.17 -14.14
N GLY A 85 14.24 0.04 -13.59
CA GLY A 85 14.23 1.28 -14.38
C GLY A 85 13.03 1.36 -15.33
N ASN A 86 11.83 1.13 -14.80
CA ASN A 86 10.51 1.10 -15.44
C ASN A 86 10.28 -0.07 -16.41
N HIS A 87 11.01 -1.17 -16.26
CA HIS A 87 10.82 -2.40 -17.03
C HIS A 87 10.07 -3.47 -16.23
N ALA A 88 9.72 -4.58 -16.86
CA ALA A 88 8.91 -5.61 -16.22
C ALA A 88 9.74 -6.48 -15.26
N PHE A 89 9.16 -6.79 -14.10
CA PHE A 89 9.60 -7.92 -13.27
C PHE A 89 8.55 -9.04 -13.32
N SER A 90 8.99 -10.29 -13.38
CA SER A 90 8.09 -11.45 -13.29
C SER A 90 8.78 -12.66 -12.67
N PHE A 91 8.00 -13.48 -11.97
CA PHE A 91 8.44 -14.80 -11.54
C PHE A 91 8.24 -15.80 -12.67
N LYS A 92 9.27 -16.59 -12.97
CA LYS A 92 9.19 -17.67 -13.96
C LYS A 92 8.34 -18.84 -13.49
N ASN A 93 8.36 -19.12 -12.19
CA ASN A 93 7.70 -20.28 -11.61
C ASN A 93 7.41 -20.04 -10.12
N SER A 94 6.15 -20.18 -9.72
CA SER A 94 5.69 -20.00 -8.34
C SER A 94 6.14 -21.11 -7.38
N THR A 95 6.44 -22.33 -7.86
CA THR A 95 6.92 -23.40 -6.97
C THR A 95 8.32 -23.11 -6.42
N ALA A 96 9.10 -22.31 -7.16
CA ALA A 96 10.43 -21.87 -6.77
C ALA A 96 10.43 -20.85 -5.61
N THR A 97 9.28 -20.23 -5.29
CA THR A 97 9.15 -19.23 -4.22
C THR A 97 8.39 -19.74 -3.01
N SER A 98 8.03 -21.04 -2.97
CA SER A 98 7.19 -21.63 -1.93
C SER A 98 7.73 -21.54 -0.49
N GLY A 99 9.04 -21.33 -0.33
CA GLY A 99 9.73 -21.11 0.94
C GLY A 99 10.05 -19.64 1.25
N PHE A 100 9.65 -18.71 0.38
CA PHE A 100 9.82 -17.27 0.60
C PHE A 100 8.56 -16.71 1.25
N THR A 101 8.74 -16.11 2.42
CA THR A 101 7.65 -15.51 3.23
C THR A 101 7.94 -14.05 3.56
N GLY A 102 8.93 -13.47 2.88
CA GLY A 102 9.32 -12.08 3.02
C GLY A 102 8.53 -11.16 2.09
N ASP A 103 9.11 -10.01 1.77
CA ASP A 103 8.47 -8.99 0.93
C ASP A 103 9.17 -8.85 -0.44
N LEU A 104 8.38 -8.85 -1.52
CA LEU A 104 8.78 -8.29 -2.82
C LEU A 104 8.59 -6.78 -2.76
N ALA A 105 9.71 -6.05 -2.70
CA ALA A 105 9.71 -4.59 -2.66
C ALA A 105 10.07 -4.02 -4.03
N LEU A 106 9.08 -3.44 -4.72
CA LEU A 106 9.26 -2.87 -6.04
C LEU A 106 9.64 -1.39 -5.95
N GLN A 107 10.44 -0.92 -6.90
CA GLN A 107 10.73 0.49 -7.14
C GLN A 107 10.94 0.68 -8.65
N ASN A 108 10.41 1.74 -9.27
CA ASN A 108 10.55 1.99 -10.71
C ASN A 108 10.38 0.70 -11.54
N THR A 109 9.33 -0.06 -11.31
CA THR A 109 9.17 -1.41 -11.89
C THR A 109 7.72 -1.61 -12.30
N THR A 110 7.49 -2.15 -13.49
CA THR A 110 6.15 -2.61 -13.87
C THR A 110 5.97 -4.06 -13.42
N PHE A 111 4.84 -4.34 -12.79
CA PHE A 111 4.54 -5.68 -12.27
C PHE A 111 3.08 -6.04 -12.50
N ASN A 112 2.86 -7.21 -13.09
CA ASN A 112 1.52 -7.68 -13.35
C ASN A 112 1.15 -8.77 -12.35
N LEU A 113 0.33 -8.42 -11.34
CA LEU A 113 -0.14 -9.35 -10.33
C LEU A 113 -1.27 -10.21 -10.91
N GLN A 114 -0.87 -11.30 -11.57
CA GLN A 114 -1.76 -12.34 -12.07
C GLN A 114 -1.02 -13.68 -12.24
N GLY A 115 -1.78 -14.79 -12.25
CA GLY A 115 -1.24 -16.12 -12.55
C GLY A 115 0.00 -16.46 -11.72
N THR A 116 1.11 -16.78 -12.39
CA THR A 116 2.38 -17.14 -11.74
C THR A 116 2.89 -16.09 -10.76
N ASN A 117 2.68 -14.80 -11.03
CA ASN A 117 3.12 -13.73 -10.14
C ASN A 117 2.29 -13.71 -8.84
N THR A 118 0.98 -13.93 -8.95
CA THR A 118 0.09 -14.07 -7.79
C THR A 118 0.45 -15.31 -6.98
N ASP A 119 0.60 -16.46 -7.64
CA ASP A 119 0.95 -17.72 -6.98
C ASP A 119 2.30 -17.64 -6.27
N ALA A 120 3.27 -16.93 -6.87
CA ALA A 120 4.59 -16.75 -6.28
C ALA A 120 4.56 -15.95 -4.97
N LEU A 121 3.54 -15.08 -4.80
CA LEU A 121 3.33 -14.24 -3.63
C LEU A 121 2.27 -14.80 -2.67
N ALA A 122 1.83 -16.05 -2.85
CA ALA A 122 0.77 -16.66 -2.04
C ALA A 122 1.04 -16.68 -0.51
N LYS A 123 2.32 -16.59 -0.11
CA LYS A 123 2.82 -16.50 1.28
C LYS A 123 3.74 -15.30 1.54
N ALA A 124 3.99 -14.48 0.52
CA ALA A 124 4.92 -13.35 0.58
C ALA A 124 4.15 -12.04 0.44
N GLY A 125 4.77 -10.95 0.85
CA GLY A 125 4.22 -9.61 0.72
C GLY A 125 4.59 -8.93 -0.60
N LEU A 126 3.75 -8.00 -1.01
CA LEU A 126 4.02 -7.03 -2.07
C LEU A 126 4.09 -5.63 -1.47
N ILE A 127 5.20 -4.94 -1.68
CA ILE A 127 5.33 -3.51 -1.37
C ILE A 127 5.31 -2.74 -2.69
N ALA A 128 4.23 -2.00 -2.92
CA ALA A 128 4.07 -1.10 -4.06
C ALA A 128 4.91 0.17 -3.84
N GLY A 129 6.20 0.07 -4.11
CA GLY A 129 7.13 1.18 -3.87
C GLY A 129 7.17 2.21 -5.00
N LYS A 130 7.83 3.33 -4.69
CA LYS A 130 7.85 4.54 -5.52
C LYS A 130 8.20 4.27 -6.98
N GLY A 131 7.38 4.85 -7.87
CA GLY A 131 7.58 4.77 -9.32
C GLY A 131 7.21 3.43 -9.94
N SER A 132 6.77 2.45 -9.15
CA SER A 132 6.25 1.19 -9.68
C SER A 132 4.80 1.31 -10.09
N GLU A 133 4.46 0.64 -11.19
CA GLU A 133 3.09 0.48 -11.68
C GLU A 133 2.70 -0.99 -11.64
N ILE A 134 1.61 -1.27 -10.94
CA ILE A 134 1.15 -2.63 -10.68
C ILE A 134 -0.23 -2.82 -11.31
N SER A 135 -0.30 -3.65 -12.33
CA SER A 135 -1.58 -4.05 -12.95
C SER A 135 -2.09 -5.34 -12.32
N LEU A 136 -3.41 -5.48 -12.21
CA LEU A 136 -4.04 -6.70 -11.74
C LEU A 136 -4.62 -7.54 -12.90
N GLY A 137 -4.63 -8.86 -12.73
CA GLY A 137 -5.47 -9.75 -13.54
C GLY A 137 -6.93 -9.72 -13.11
N THR A 138 -7.84 -10.09 -14.02
CA THR A 138 -9.28 -10.23 -13.70
C THR A 138 -9.52 -11.27 -12.61
N GLY A 139 -10.51 -11.03 -11.76
CA GLY A 139 -10.80 -11.85 -10.58
C GLY A 139 -9.92 -11.49 -9.39
N THR A 140 -9.86 -12.39 -8.41
CA THR A 140 -9.19 -12.13 -7.12
C THR A 140 -7.77 -12.67 -7.09
N GLN A 141 -6.80 -11.80 -6.83
CA GLN A 141 -5.40 -12.15 -6.64
C GLN A 141 -5.10 -12.33 -5.15
N SER A 142 -4.76 -13.55 -4.73
CA SER A 142 -4.55 -13.86 -3.30
C SER A 142 -3.07 -13.90 -2.91
N ILE A 143 -2.62 -12.94 -2.09
CA ILE A 143 -1.22 -12.80 -1.64
C ILE A 143 -1.10 -12.82 -0.11
N GLY A 144 0.13 -12.95 0.39
CA GLY A 144 0.40 -12.93 1.83
C GLY A 144 0.12 -11.56 2.45
N SER A 145 0.84 -10.53 1.98
CA SER A 145 0.72 -9.16 2.48
C SER A 145 0.69 -8.12 1.36
N LEU A 146 0.15 -6.94 1.65
CA LEU A 146 0.17 -5.77 0.75
C LEU A 146 0.53 -4.51 1.53
N ALA A 147 1.44 -3.70 1.00
CA ALA A 147 1.77 -2.38 1.52
C ALA A 147 2.00 -1.38 0.39
N PHE A 148 1.74 -0.11 0.66
CA PHE A 148 2.03 1.00 -0.25
C PHE A 148 3.27 1.79 0.20
N SER A 149 4.13 2.19 -0.74
CA SER A 149 5.31 3.00 -0.47
C SER A 149 5.66 3.91 -1.67
N GLY A 150 4.64 4.51 -2.26
CA GLY A 150 4.70 5.50 -3.34
C GLY A 150 4.41 4.96 -4.74
N GLY A 151 4.07 3.68 -4.88
CA GLY A 151 3.68 3.06 -6.15
C GLY A 151 2.20 3.22 -6.48
N THR A 152 1.83 2.79 -7.69
CA THR A 152 0.46 2.81 -8.21
C THR A 152 -0.05 1.38 -8.38
N ILE A 153 -1.29 1.10 -7.96
CA ILE A 153 -2.00 -0.15 -8.25
C ILE A 153 -3.27 0.14 -9.04
N GLU A 154 -3.43 -0.52 -10.19
CA GLU A 154 -4.60 -0.42 -11.06
C GLU A 154 -5.60 -1.56 -10.79
N PHE A 155 -6.75 -1.22 -10.21
CA PHE A 155 -7.84 -2.15 -9.94
C PHE A 155 -8.81 -2.29 -11.12
N GLY A 156 -8.64 -1.55 -12.21
CA GLY A 156 -9.45 -1.76 -13.42
C GLY A 156 -10.86 -1.22 -13.29
N ASN A 157 -11.85 -1.95 -13.82
CA ASN A 157 -13.20 -1.41 -13.98
C ASN A 157 -14.05 -1.62 -12.73
N ILE A 158 -14.98 -0.69 -12.53
CA ILE A 158 -16.08 -0.84 -11.58
C ILE A 158 -17.37 -0.84 -12.41
N THR A 159 -18.18 -1.86 -12.23
CA THR A 159 -19.46 -1.96 -12.95
C THR A 159 -20.48 -1.07 -12.24
N PRO A 160 -21.21 -0.18 -12.94
CA PRO A 160 -22.25 0.65 -12.32
C PRO A 160 -23.26 -0.19 -11.52
N GLY A 161 -23.56 0.24 -10.29
CA GLY A 161 -24.45 -0.47 -9.37
C GLY A 161 -23.84 -1.72 -8.72
N ILE A 162 -22.56 -2.03 -8.97
CA ILE A 162 -21.84 -3.12 -8.31
C ILE A 162 -20.79 -2.54 -7.36
N HIS A 163 -20.86 -2.95 -6.10
CA HIS A 163 -20.01 -2.50 -4.99
C HIS A 163 -18.62 -3.19 -4.97
N GLN A 164 -18.11 -3.62 -6.13
CA GLN A 164 -16.84 -4.34 -6.31
C GLN A 164 -16.25 -4.07 -7.69
N THR A 165 -14.94 -4.25 -7.80
CA THR A 165 -14.18 -4.16 -9.04
C THR A 165 -14.00 -5.54 -9.71
N ASP A 166 -13.76 -5.57 -11.02
CA ASP A 166 -13.45 -6.79 -11.77
C ASP A 166 -12.04 -7.35 -11.50
N LYS A 167 -11.16 -6.58 -10.87
CA LYS A 167 -9.83 -7.02 -10.43
C LYS A 167 -9.64 -6.73 -8.95
N MET A 168 -9.65 -7.76 -8.11
CA MET A 168 -9.52 -7.63 -6.65
C MET A 168 -8.20 -8.19 -6.14
N VAL A 169 -7.79 -7.73 -4.96
CA VAL A 169 -6.72 -8.38 -4.18
C VAL A 169 -7.30 -8.94 -2.89
N ASN A 170 -6.90 -10.16 -2.52
CA ASN A 170 -7.17 -10.73 -1.22
C ASN A 170 -5.85 -10.87 -0.44
N VAL A 171 -5.80 -10.31 0.76
CA VAL A 171 -4.63 -10.29 1.62
C VAL A 171 -4.86 -11.19 2.83
N LYS A 172 -3.90 -12.08 3.11
CA LYS A 172 -4.07 -13.12 4.16
C LYS A 172 -3.50 -12.69 5.51
N ASP A 173 -2.34 -12.03 5.51
CA ASP A 173 -1.53 -11.84 6.72
C ASP A 173 -1.53 -10.38 7.18
N ARG A 174 -1.12 -9.44 6.32
CA ARG A 174 -1.04 -8.01 6.66
C ARG A 174 -1.40 -7.09 5.49
N LEU A 175 -2.30 -6.15 5.73
CA LEU A 175 -2.58 -5.00 4.85
C LEU A 175 -2.10 -3.72 5.53
N ASP A 176 -1.09 -3.07 4.97
CA ASP A 176 -0.51 -1.83 5.48
C ASP A 176 -0.86 -0.64 4.57
N LEU A 177 -1.75 0.22 5.07
CA LEU A 177 -2.31 1.40 4.40
C LEU A 177 -1.73 2.71 4.95
N THR A 178 -0.65 2.64 5.74
CA THR A 178 -0.01 3.84 6.33
C THR A 178 0.82 4.62 5.32
N GLY A 179 1.35 3.92 4.31
CA GLY A 179 2.17 4.50 3.26
C GLY A 179 1.39 5.35 2.26
N SER A 180 2.14 6.03 1.40
CA SER A 180 1.59 6.82 0.29
C SER A 180 1.57 6.01 -1.00
N GLY A 181 0.84 6.48 -2.00
CA GLY A 181 0.74 5.84 -3.31
C GLY A 181 -0.52 6.26 -4.04
N ALA A 182 -0.78 5.63 -5.18
CA ALA A 182 -1.99 5.84 -5.96
C ALA A 182 -2.75 4.52 -6.17
N VAL A 183 -4.07 4.65 -6.20
CA VAL A 183 -5.01 3.58 -6.53
C VAL A 183 -5.79 4.07 -7.74
N GLN A 184 -5.70 3.32 -8.83
CA GLN A 184 -6.35 3.66 -10.08
C GLN A 184 -7.55 2.75 -10.34
N VAL A 185 -8.67 3.36 -10.70
CA VAL A 185 -9.92 2.68 -11.09
C VAL A 185 -10.55 3.39 -12.30
N ASN A 186 -11.39 2.67 -13.04
CA ASN A 186 -12.24 3.32 -14.04
C ASN A 186 -13.41 4.06 -13.35
N PRO A 187 -13.56 5.38 -13.55
CA PRO A 187 -14.53 6.18 -12.81
C PRO A 187 -16.00 5.90 -13.16
N VAL A 188 -16.29 5.25 -14.30
CA VAL A 188 -17.67 5.05 -14.80
C VAL A 188 -18.58 4.36 -13.77
N GLY A 189 -18.06 3.43 -12.95
CA GLY A 189 -18.82 2.78 -11.89
C GLY A 189 -18.72 3.45 -10.51
N VAL A 190 -17.72 4.29 -10.28
CA VAL A 190 -17.52 4.98 -8.98
C VAL A 190 -18.61 6.01 -8.74
N VAL A 191 -18.90 6.81 -9.76
CA VAL A 191 -19.82 7.96 -9.62
C VAL A 191 -21.28 7.51 -9.45
N ASP A 192 -21.65 6.38 -10.06
CA ASP A 192 -23.01 5.84 -9.98
C ASP A 192 -23.27 5.00 -8.72
N ALA A 193 -22.24 4.38 -8.14
CA ALA A 193 -22.39 3.43 -7.04
C ALA A 193 -22.32 4.05 -5.64
N ILE A 194 -21.76 5.26 -5.50
CA ILE A 194 -21.53 5.86 -4.19
C ILE A 194 -22.49 7.03 -3.95
N SER A 195 -23.31 6.92 -2.91
CA SER A 195 -24.18 8.01 -2.46
C SER A 195 -23.36 9.18 -1.93
N GLN A 196 -23.72 10.40 -2.35
CA GLN A 196 -23.18 11.66 -1.84
C GLN A 196 -23.99 12.22 -0.66
N GLY A 197 -25.00 11.49 -0.17
CA GLY A 197 -25.80 11.91 0.97
C GLY A 197 -24.96 11.95 2.24
N ILE A 198 -24.71 13.15 2.77
CA ILE A 198 -23.99 13.36 4.03
C ILE A 198 -25.01 13.63 5.13
N ASP A 199 -25.05 12.76 6.14
CA ASP A 199 -25.81 13.01 7.37
C ASP A 199 -24.99 13.88 8.32
N THR A 200 -25.19 15.19 8.25
CA THR A 200 -24.50 16.16 9.12
C THR A 200 -24.91 16.06 10.59
N GLY A 201 -25.90 15.24 10.95
CA GLY A 201 -26.29 14.94 12.33
C GLY A 201 -25.41 13.89 13.01
N LEU A 202 -24.64 13.12 12.24
CA LEU A 202 -23.64 12.18 12.75
C LEU A 202 -22.36 12.92 13.18
N SER A 203 -21.57 12.34 14.10
CA SER A 203 -20.23 12.87 14.38
C SER A 203 -19.35 12.80 13.13
N LEU A 204 -18.32 13.65 13.04
CA LEU A 204 -17.39 13.63 11.90
C LEU A 204 -16.74 12.25 11.69
N MET A 205 -16.53 11.49 12.77
CA MET A 205 -15.98 10.14 12.71
C MET A 205 -16.98 9.13 12.12
N GLU A 206 -18.27 9.29 12.42
CA GLU A 206 -19.33 8.45 11.84
C GLU A 206 -19.58 8.80 10.36
N GLN A 207 -19.45 10.08 9.99
CA GLN A 207 -19.50 10.51 8.60
C GLN A 207 -18.26 10.05 7.80
N GLU A 208 -17.12 9.86 8.48
CA GLU A 208 -15.91 9.32 7.87
C GLU A 208 -16.04 7.83 7.54
N ASP A 209 -16.79 7.06 8.33
CA ASP A 209 -16.95 5.62 8.12
C ASP A 209 -18.20 5.23 7.32
N ALA A 210 -19.13 6.17 7.18
CA ALA A 210 -20.26 6.04 6.26
C ALA A 210 -19.76 6.03 4.80
N ASN A 211 -20.36 5.19 3.97
CA ASN A 211 -20.20 5.17 2.51
C ASN A 211 -18.88 4.55 1.99
N ALA A 212 -18.30 3.58 2.71
CA ALA A 212 -17.27 2.68 2.16
C ALA A 212 -17.91 1.62 1.26
N GLU A 213 -18.16 1.96 0.00
CA GLU A 213 -19.06 1.21 -0.87
C GLU A 213 -18.34 0.20 -1.78
N ILE A 214 -17.19 0.54 -2.36
CA ILE A 214 -16.56 -0.31 -3.38
C ILE A 214 -15.31 -0.97 -2.81
N LYS A 215 -15.37 -2.29 -2.57
CA LYS A 215 -14.22 -3.05 -2.04
C LYS A 215 -13.20 -3.33 -3.16
N LEU A 216 -11.95 -2.91 -2.93
CA LEU A 216 -10.80 -3.14 -3.83
C LEU A 216 -9.90 -4.25 -3.30
N VAL A 217 -9.59 -4.20 -2.01
CA VAL A 217 -8.80 -5.20 -1.30
C VAL A 217 -9.66 -5.82 -0.21
N SER A 218 -9.76 -7.15 -0.20
CA SER A 218 -10.38 -7.92 0.87
C SER A 218 -9.32 -8.50 1.82
N THR A 219 -9.71 -8.69 3.07
CA THR A 219 -8.89 -9.41 4.06
C THR A 219 -9.66 -10.57 4.67
N ASN A 220 -8.93 -11.45 5.36
CA ASN A 220 -9.52 -12.49 6.21
C ASN A 220 -9.65 -11.97 7.66
N SER A 221 -10.47 -12.63 8.48
CA SER A 221 -10.67 -12.21 9.88
C SER A 221 -9.41 -12.21 10.76
N ALA A 222 -8.35 -12.92 10.36
CA ALA A 222 -7.07 -12.97 11.08
C ALA A 222 -6.02 -11.99 10.52
N THR A 223 -6.33 -11.30 9.43
CA THR A 223 -5.41 -10.35 8.79
C THR A 223 -5.26 -9.10 9.64
N VAL A 224 -4.04 -8.62 9.80
CA VAL A 224 -3.77 -7.34 10.46
C VAL A 224 -3.90 -6.22 9.43
N VAL A 225 -4.84 -5.30 9.65
CA VAL A 225 -4.97 -4.06 8.86
C VAL A 225 -4.40 -2.90 9.67
N THR A 226 -3.52 -2.11 9.07
CA THR A 226 -2.88 -0.95 9.72
C THR A 226 -3.07 0.30 8.85
N GLY A 227 -3.58 1.38 9.45
CA GLY A 227 -3.84 2.65 8.77
C GLY A 227 -5.17 2.71 8.02
N ASP A 228 -5.60 3.93 7.69
CA ASP A 228 -6.91 4.24 7.09
C ASP A 228 -6.82 4.66 5.61
N ALA A 229 -5.67 4.46 4.95
CA ALA A 229 -5.42 4.86 3.56
C ALA A 229 -5.50 6.38 3.29
N GLY A 230 -5.44 7.23 4.32
CA GLY A 230 -5.53 8.70 4.18
C GLY A 230 -4.41 9.34 3.34
N ASN A 231 -3.27 8.66 3.18
CA ASN A 231 -2.12 9.09 2.39
C ASN A 231 -2.13 8.55 0.95
N LEU A 232 -3.14 7.76 0.58
CA LEU A 232 -3.31 7.22 -0.77
C LEU A 232 -4.17 8.15 -1.62
N GLN A 233 -3.85 8.24 -2.91
CA GLN A 233 -4.60 9.01 -3.89
C GLN A 233 -5.50 8.11 -4.71
N LEU A 234 -6.76 8.51 -4.89
CA LEU A 234 -7.68 7.87 -5.83
C LEU A 234 -7.59 8.57 -7.19
N GLN A 235 -7.31 7.82 -8.24
CA GLN A 235 -7.11 8.34 -9.59
C GLN A 235 -7.89 7.55 -10.64
N ASP A 236 -8.17 8.19 -11.78
CA ASP A 236 -8.63 7.50 -12.98
C ASP A 236 -7.47 6.76 -13.66
N LEU A 237 -7.78 6.00 -14.72
CA LEU A 237 -6.78 5.24 -15.48
C LEU A 237 -5.77 6.12 -16.26
N ASN A 238 -5.96 7.45 -16.28
CA ASN A 238 -5.04 8.41 -16.88
C ASN A 238 -4.19 9.14 -15.82
N GLY A 239 -4.35 8.81 -14.53
CA GLY A 239 -3.64 9.43 -13.41
C GLY A 239 -4.26 10.75 -12.93
N ASN A 240 -5.45 11.13 -13.39
CA ASN A 240 -6.16 12.30 -12.87
C ASN A 240 -6.89 11.95 -11.58
N ALA A 241 -6.99 12.89 -10.65
CA ALA A 241 -7.81 12.70 -9.45
C ALA A 241 -9.28 12.47 -9.82
N ILE A 242 -9.91 11.46 -9.23
CA ILE A 242 -11.37 11.29 -9.26
C ILE A 242 -11.94 12.17 -8.17
N THR A 243 -12.77 13.15 -8.54
CA THR A 243 -13.30 14.14 -7.61
C THR A 243 -14.72 14.57 -8.00
N ASP A 244 -15.56 14.77 -6.99
CA ASP A 244 -16.81 15.54 -7.06
C ASP A 244 -16.98 16.27 -5.72
N ALA A 245 -16.00 17.12 -5.41
CA ALA A 245 -15.86 17.70 -4.08
C ALA A 245 -17.01 18.66 -3.73
N VAL A 246 -17.62 18.47 -2.57
CA VAL A 246 -18.67 19.34 -2.01
C VAL A 246 -18.23 19.90 -0.66
N GLN A 247 -18.60 21.14 -0.37
CA GLN A 247 -18.33 21.78 0.92
C GLN A 247 -19.59 21.92 1.76
N HIS A 248 -19.46 21.61 3.05
CA HIS A 248 -20.48 21.84 4.06
C HIS A 248 -19.91 22.56 5.28
N ASP A 249 -20.71 23.45 5.87
CA ASP A 249 -20.39 24.04 7.15
C ASP A 249 -20.51 22.97 8.25
N ILE A 250 -19.50 22.88 9.10
CA ILE A 250 -19.50 22.08 10.31
C ILE A 250 -19.88 23.02 11.45
N SER A 251 -21.07 22.81 12.01
CA SER A 251 -21.60 23.63 13.10
C SER A 251 -21.61 22.89 14.43
N GLN A 252 -21.19 23.55 15.50
CA GLN A 252 -21.31 23.08 16.89
C GLN A 252 -22.01 24.15 17.72
N ASP A 253 -23.01 23.73 18.50
CA ASP A 253 -23.85 24.64 19.30
C ASP A 253 -24.46 25.81 18.49
N GLY A 254 -24.78 25.55 17.21
CA GLY A 254 -25.35 26.53 16.30
C GLY A 254 -24.37 27.56 15.72
N GLN A 255 -23.07 27.43 15.98
CA GLN A 255 -22.00 28.24 15.38
C GLN A 255 -21.23 27.43 14.35
N VAL A 256 -20.92 28.03 13.19
CA VAL A 256 -20.03 27.40 12.20
C VAL A 256 -18.60 27.46 12.72
N VAL A 257 -18.03 26.30 13.02
CA VAL A 257 -16.68 26.18 13.60
C VAL A 257 -15.63 25.77 12.56
N ALA A 258 -16.07 25.15 11.46
CA ALA A 258 -15.21 24.72 10.36
C ALA A 258 -16.01 24.54 9.05
N LYS A 259 -15.31 24.37 7.93
CA LYS A 259 -15.86 23.90 6.65
C LYS A 259 -15.25 22.55 6.31
N GLY A 260 -16.09 21.54 6.10
CA GLY A 260 -15.66 20.22 5.63
C GLY A 260 -15.74 20.16 4.11
N THR A 261 -14.69 19.68 3.46
CA THR A 261 -14.73 19.25 2.06
C THR A 261 -14.89 17.74 2.02
N TYR A 262 -15.91 17.28 1.34
CA TYR A 262 -16.24 15.88 1.15
C TYR A 262 -15.99 15.52 -0.30
N ASP A 263 -15.37 14.38 -0.53
CA ASP A 263 -15.01 13.91 -1.86
C ASP A 263 -14.85 12.39 -1.85
N TYR A 264 -14.62 11.81 -3.03
CA TYR A 264 -14.18 10.43 -3.15
C TYR A 264 -12.85 10.23 -2.43
N ARG A 265 -12.75 9.13 -1.69
CA ARG A 265 -11.54 8.78 -0.94
C ARG A 265 -11.35 7.27 -0.80
N LEU A 266 -10.15 6.93 -0.40
CA LEU A 266 -9.80 5.59 0.06
C LEU A 266 -9.98 5.51 1.58
N THR A 267 -10.39 4.34 2.05
CA THR A 267 -10.59 4.03 3.47
C THR A 267 -10.37 2.54 3.75
N SER A 268 -10.02 2.19 4.98
CA SER A 268 -9.95 0.81 5.48
C SER A 268 -11.35 0.16 5.65
N GLY A 269 -12.40 0.98 5.54
CA GLY A 269 -13.79 0.59 5.77
C GLY A 269 -14.15 0.53 7.25
N GLN A 270 -15.45 0.55 7.55
CA GLN A 270 -15.97 0.58 8.93
C GLN A 270 -15.45 -0.58 9.80
N ASN A 271 -15.23 -1.75 9.20
CA ASN A 271 -14.76 -2.95 9.90
C ASN A 271 -13.23 -3.09 9.89
N HIS A 272 -12.47 -2.16 9.30
CA HIS A 272 -11.03 -2.30 9.08
C HIS A 272 -10.66 -3.64 8.41
N ASP A 273 -11.42 -4.04 7.39
CA ASP A 273 -11.36 -5.36 6.75
C ASP A 273 -10.97 -5.28 5.26
N GLY A 274 -10.35 -4.18 4.83
CA GLY A 274 -9.98 -4.02 3.45
C GLY A 274 -9.44 -2.65 3.07
N LEU A 275 -9.48 -2.41 1.77
CA LEU A 275 -9.31 -1.10 1.16
C LEU A 275 -10.53 -0.86 0.27
N TYR A 276 -11.18 0.28 0.48
CA TYR A 276 -12.44 0.64 -0.17
C TYR A 276 -12.33 1.99 -0.83
N VAL A 277 -13.09 2.18 -1.91
CA VAL A 277 -13.49 3.51 -2.37
C VAL A 277 -14.79 3.89 -1.68
N GLY A 278 -14.82 5.09 -1.14
CA GLY A 278 -16.00 5.69 -0.54
C GLY A 278 -16.11 7.18 -0.86
N TYR A 279 -17.12 7.83 -0.29
CA TYR A 279 -17.30 9.28 -0.35
C TYR A 279 -17.44 9.81 1.06
N GLY A 280 -16.60 10.78 1.45
CA GLY A 280 -16.61 11.29 2.81
C GLY A 280 -15.64 12.45 2.99
N LEU A 281 -15.44 12.86 4.24
CA LEU A 281 -14.61 14.00 4.58
C LEU A 281 -13.15 13.79 4.13
N THR A 282 -12.63 14.69 3.31
CA THR A 282 -11.25 14.65 2.80
C THR A 282 -10.40 15.82 3.29
N GLN A 283 -11.03 16.95 3.63
CA GLN A 283 -10.35 18.12 4.17
C GLN A 283 -11.24 18.85 5.17
N ILE A 284 -10.63 19.42 6.21
CA ILE A 284 -11.29 20.36 7.12
C ILE A 284 -10.55 21.70 7.08
N GLU A 285 -11.32 22.78 6.92
CA GLU A 285 -10.87 24.16 7.05
C GLU A 285 -11.47 24.76 8.32
N LEU A 286 -10.65 24.99 9.34
CA LEU A 286 -11.11 25.52 10.63
C LEU A 286 -11.39 27.02 10.53
N GLN A 287 -12.54 27.45 11.07
CA GLN A 287 -13.01 28.85 10.99
C GLN A 287 -13.01 29.56 12.34
N GLY A 288 -13.13 28.83 13.46
CA GLY A 288 -13.20 29.39 14.81
C GLY A 288 -11.91 29.26 15.63
N GLN A 289 -11.81 30.07 16.70
CA GLN A 289 -10.74 30.07 17.70
C GLN A 289 -11.30 30.24 19.14
N GLY A 290 -10.51 29.92 20.17
CA GLY A 290 -10.89 30.04 21.59
C GLY A 290 -12.05 29.15 22.07
N GLN A 291 -13.27 29.69 22.09
CA GLN A 291 -14.49 28.96 22.48
C GLN A 291 -15.27 28.43 21.26
N ASN A 292 -14.86 28.79 20.03
CA ASN A 292 -15.63 28.57 18.79
C ASN A 292 -14.99 27.61 17.76
N ALA A 293 -13.91 26.91 18.08
CA ALA A 293 -13.30 25.92 17.19
C ALA A 293 -13.82 24.52 17.44
N LEU A 294 -13.38 23.69 16.52
CA LEU A 294 -13.83 22.34 16.34
C LEU A 294 -13.39 21.45 17.49
N ILE A 295 -14.38 20.92 18.18
CA ILE A 295 -14.22 19.86 19.17
C ILE A 295 -14.47 18.53 18.46
N LEU A 296 -13.47 17.64 18.42
CA LEU A 296 -13.67 16.28 17.92
C LEU A 296 -14.13 15.38 19.08
N ASN A 297 -15.38 14.90 18.98
CA ASN A 297 -15.96 13.97 19.93
C ASN A 297 -16.25 12.64 19.23
N ALA A 298 -15.81 11.53 19.83
CA ALA A 298 -16.10 10.17 19.35
C ALA A 298 -17.47 9.64 19.83
N ASN A 299 -18.25 10.44 20.54
CA ASN A 299 -19.53 10.08 21.16
C ASN A 299 -19.45 8.78 22.00
N GLY A 300 -18.33 8.58 22.69
CA GLY A 300 -18.09 7.38 23.52
C GLY A 300 -17.80 6.10 22.74
N LYS A 301 -17.67 6.16 21.41
CA LYS A 301 -17.24 5.02 20.59
C LYS A 301 -15.71 4.96 20.57
N SER A 302 -15.15 3.80 20.90
CA SER A 302 -13.72 3.53 20.77
C SER A 302 -13.46 2.70 19.52
N ARG A 303 -12.67 3.23 18.59
CA ARG A 303 -12.03 2.38 17.56
C ARG A 303 -11.03 1.48 18.27
N GLY A 304 -11.12 0.16 18.06
CA GLY A 304 -10.10 -0.76 18.51
C GLY A 304 -8.79 -0.46 17.80
N GLY A 305 -7.87 0.26 18.45
CA GLY A 305 -6.44 0.25 18.13
C GLY A 305 -5.86 1.35 17.24
N CYS A 306 -6.62 2.27 16.66
CA CYS A 306 -6.03 3.37 15.88
C CYS A 306 -6.71 4.71 16.20
N GLY A 307 -5.93 5.69 16.65
CA GLY A 307 -6.40 7.07 16.81
C GLY A 307 -6.74 7.68 15.45
N ILE A 308 -7.62 8.67 15.43
CA ILE A 308 -7.93 9.43 14.22
C ILE A 308 -6.64 10.09 13.74
N GLU A 309 -6.03 9.58 12.69
CA GLU A 309 -4.85 10.19 12.09
C GLU A 309 -5.31 11.02 10.88
N PHE A 310 -5.74 12.27 11.14
CA PHE A 310 -5.85 13.26 10.06
C PHE A 310 -4.41 13.63 9.64
N PRO A 311 -3.97 13.26 8.42
CA PRO A 311 -2.67 13.66 7.93
C PRO A 311 -2.57 15.19 7.95
N PRO A 312 -1.41 15.78 8.26
CA PRO A 312 -1.24 17.24 8.34
C PRO A 312 -1.76 17.97 7.10
N ASP A 313 -1.61 17.35 5.93
CA ASP A 313 -1.94 17.91 4.62
C ASP A 313 -3.47 18.07 4.39
N ARG A 314 -4.30 17.44 5.23
CA ARG A 314 -5.77 17.48 5.16
C ARG A 314 -6.42 18.46 6.15
N LEU A 315 -5.61 19.13 6.99
CA LEU A 315 -6.06 20.17 7.92
C LEU A 315 -5.53 21.53 7.45
N ARG A 316 -6.42 22.50 7.23
CA ARG A 316 -6.06 23.88 6.85
C ARG A 316 -6.67 24.90 7.82
N GLY A 317 -5.99 26.04 7.99
CA GLY A 317 -6.43 27.14 8.87
C GLY A 317 -5.53 27.31 10.11
N SER A 318 -5.85 28.30 10.95
CA SER A 318 -5.10 28.64 12.16
C SER A 318 -5.46 27.72 13.36
N GLY A 319 -5.32 26.38 13.26
CA GLY A 319 -5.75 25.33 14.25
C GLY A 319 -4.80 24.15 14.71
N ALA A 320 -4.09 24.11 15.87
CA ALA A 320 -3.11 23.19 16.50
C ALA A 320 -3.71 22.08 17.35
N ARG A 321 -2.93 21.03 17.57
CA ARG A 321 -3.35 19.86 18.36
C ARG A 321 -2.86 19.98 19.81
N GLN A 322 -3.75 19.88 20.79
CA GLN A 322 -3.39 19.53 22.17
C GLN A 322 -4.30 18.41 22.73
N PRO A 323 -3.73 17.41 23.43
CA PRO A 323 -4.49 16.30 24.01
C PRO A 323 -5.11 16.71 25.35
N GLU A 324 -6.44 16.68 25.46
CA GLU A 324 -7.12 16.84 26.76
C GLU A 324 -8.08 15.70 27.05
N ARG A 325 -7.67 14.86 28.01
CA ARG A 325 -8.44 13.80 28.71
C ARG A 325 -8.73 12.55 27.85
N PRO A 326 -9.05 11.40 28.49
CA PRO A 326 -9.32 10.18 27.74
C PRO A 326 -10.62 10.39 26.96
N HIS A 327 -10.57 10.18 25.64
CA HIS A 327 -11.71 10.15 24.69
C HIS A 327 -12.17 11.48 24.04
N SER A 328 -11.39 12.57 24.15
CA SER A 328 -11.66 13.84 23.43
C SER A 328 -10.35 14.50 22.98
N PHE A 329 -10.32 15.07 21.78
CA PHE A 329 -9.22 15.91 21.31
C PHE A 329 -9.78 17.21 20.71
N THR A 330 -9.10 18.32 20.97
CA THR A 330 -9.52 19.64 20.50
C THR A 330 -8.44 20.22 19.59
N ILE A 331 -8.83 20.86 18.48
CA ILE A 331 -7.90 21.39 17.45
C ILE A 331 -8.03 22.94 17.38
N TRP A 332 -6.98 23.70 17.75
CA TRP A 332 -6.85 25.19 17.78
C TRP A 332 -5.37 25.66 17.66
N PHE A 333 -4.96 26.56 16.73
CA PHE A 333 -3.55 27.04 16.55
C PHE A 333 -3.65 28.52 16.90
N GLU A 334 -2.57 29.01 17.49
CA GLU A 334 -2.36 30.44 17.73
C GLU A 334 -2.42 31.25 16.43
#